data_AF-A0A957FEA6-F1
#
_entry.id   AF-A0A957FEA6-F1
#
_cell.length_a   1.000
_cell.length_b   1.000
_cell.length_c   1.000
_cell.angle_alpha   90.00
_cell.angle_beta   90.00
_cell.angle_gamma   90.00
#
_symmetry.space_group_name_H-M   'P 1'
#
loop_
_entity.id
_entity.type
_entity.pdbx_description
1 polymer ?
#
loop_
_entity_poly.entity_id
_entity_poly.type
_entity_poly.pdbx_seq_one_letter_code
_entity_poly.pdbx_strand_id
1 'polypeptide(L)'
;MSLLKRIERNQDPTNSEPSKLQELRVKRASPAAGSRDAYVDLKNRVQQRLIAELDPGMDISQTAEVRSTIQEMFEAMLAEESIVLTRNEKRRLFEAIVAEILGFGPLEQFLNTDGVTEIMVNGPKNVYVERNGKLQRVSVLFEDDDHLMRIIDRIVAPLGRRIDEGSPMV
;
A
#
# COMPACT_ATOMS: atom_id res chain seq x y z
N MET A 1 -26.78 -83.70 -8.21
CA MET A 1 -26.87 -83.33 -6.77
C MET A 1 -27.28 -81.86 -6.69
N SER A 2 -28.47 -81.61 -6.10
CA SER A 2 -29.06 -80.34 -5.63
C SER A 2 -29.11 -79.16 -6.62
N LEU A 3 -30.25 -78.66 -7.11
CA LEU A 3 -31.56 -78.37 -6.49
C LEU A 3 -31.46 -77.63 -5.13
N LEU A 4 -31.96 -76.39 -5.15
CA LEU A 4 -32.31 -75.47 -4.04
C LEU A 4 -31.27 -74.40 -3.65
N LYS A 5 -31.30 -73.27 -4.37
CA LYS A 5 -31.80 -71.99 -3.82
C LYS A 5 -31.96 -70.94 -4.92
N ARG A 6 -33.16 -70.94 -5.49
CA ARG A 6 -33.84 -69.83 -6.17
C ARG A 6 -34.79 -69.21 -5.12
N ILE A 7 -35.16 -67.94 -5.28
CA ILE A 7 -35.90 -67.03 -4.37
C ILE A 7 -34.86 -66.19 -3.60
N GLU A 8 -34.60 -64.92 -3.90
CA GLU A 8 -35.37 -63.76 -4.36
C GLU A 8 -34.41 -62.83 -5.12
N ARG A 9 -34.74 -61.79 -5.90
CA ARG A 9 -35.93 -61.31 -6.59
C ARG A 9 -35.47 -59.93 -7.11
N ASN A 10 -35.75 -59.66 -8.39
CA ASN A 10 -35.89 -58.33 -8.99
C ASN A 10 -34.66 -57.47 -9.35
N GLN A 11 -34.54 -57.28 -10.67
CA GLN A 11 -34.51 -56.00 -11.39
C GLN A 11 -33.14 -55.31 -11.63
N ASP A 12 -32.68 -55.45 -12.89
CA ASP A 12 -31.96 -54.41 -13.66
C ASP A 12 -32.73 -53.06 -13.64
N PRO A 13 -32.18 -51.94 -14.17
CA PRO A 13 -30.79 -51.47 -14.28
C PRO A 13 -30.66 -49.98 -13.86
N THR A 14 -29.59 -49.53 -13.19
CA THR A 14 -29.31 -48.08 -13.13
C THR A 14 -27.84 -47.75 -13.05
N ASN A 15 -27.34 -47.32 -14.21
CA ASN A 15 -26.33 -46.28 -14.41
C ASN A 15 -26.07 -45.42 -13.14
N SER A 16 -24.94 -45.63 -12.48
CA SER A 16 -24.42 -44.69 -11.48
C SER A 16 -23.28 -43.92 -12.11
N GLU A 17 -23.64 -42.88 -12.86
CA GLU A 17 -22.74 -41.77 -13.14
C GLU A 17 -22.14 -41.29 -11.80
N PRO A 18 -20.82 -41.01 -11.73
CA PRO A 18 -20.28 -40.31 -10.58
C PRO A 18 -21.03 -38.99 -10.41
N SER A 19 -21.62 -38.81 -9.22
CA SER A 19 -22.49 -37.68 -8.89
C SER A 19 -21.83 -36.34 -9.22
N LYS A 20 -22.38 -35.64 -10.22
CA LYS A 20 -22.05 -34.25 -10.61
C LYS A 20 -22.05 -33.25 -9.42
N LEU A 21 -22.62 -33.63 -8.28
CA LEU A 21 -22.64 -32.82 -7.06
C LEU A 21 -21.32 -32.83 -6.29
N GLN A 22 -20.41 -33.79 -6.53
CA GLN A 22 -19.07 -33.80 -5.92
C GLN A 22 -18.05 -32.95 -6.69
N GLU A 23 -18.23 -32.75 -8.00
CA GLU A 23 -17.38 -31.85 -8.81
C GLU A 23 -17.75 -30.37 -8.63
N LEU A 24 -18.98 -30.07 -8.18
CA LEU A 24 -19.42 -28.73 -7.76
C LEU A 24 -18.79 -28.27 -6.44
N ARG A 25 -18.01 -29.12 -5.77
CA ARG A 25 -17.04 -28.69 -4.75
C ARG A 25 -15.78 -28.15 -5.45
N VAL A 26 -16.03 -27.26 -6.41
CA VAL A 26 -15.07 -26.29 -6.95
C VAL A 26 -14.28 -25.77 -5.78
N LYS A 27 -12.96 -25.92 -5.90
CA LYS A 27 -11.93 -25.18 -5.18
C LYS A 27 -12.48 -23.82 -4.71
N ARG A 28 -13.00 -23.77 -3.49
CA ARG A 28 -12.95 -22.52 -2.72
C ARG A 28 -11.48 -22.39 -2.34
N ALA A 29 -10.69 -21.91 -3.31
CA ALA A 29 -9.40 -21.34 -3.00
C ALA A 29 -9.69 -20.24 -1.97
N SER A 30 -9.15 -20.40 -0.76
CA SER A 30 -9.17 -19.35 0.25
C SER A 30 -8.67 -18.05 -0.39
N PRO A 31 -9.48 -16.99 -0.51
CA PRO A 31 -9.08 -15.78 -1.25
C PRO A 31 -8.11 -14.88 -0.47
N ALA A 32 -7.59 -15.31 0.68
CA ALA A 32 -6.95 -14.41 1.62
C ALA A 32 -5.49 -14.02 1.26
N ALA A 33 -4.75 -14.85 0.51
CA ALA A 33 -3.35 -14.57 0.18
C ALA A 33 -3.21 -13.81 -1.15
N GLY A 34 -3.78 -14.34 -2.24
CA GLY A 34 -3.65 -13.73 -3.58
C GLY A 34 -4.34 -12.36 -3.73
N SER A 35 -5.39 -12.08 -2.95
CA SER A 35 -6.03 -10.76 -2.95
C SER A 35 -5.20 -9.70 -2.24
N ARG A 36 -4.37 -10.08 -1.26
CA ARG A 36 -3.54 -9.14 -0.51
C ARG A 36 -2.33 -8.75 -1.33
N ASP A 37 -1.70 -9.72 -1.99
CA ASP A 37 -0.58 -9.46 -2.90
C ASP A 37 -1.03 -8.58 -4.08
N ALA A 38 -2.17 -8.91 -4.70
CA ALA A 38 -2.74 -8.07 -5.77
C ALA A 38 -3.10 -6.65 -5.32
N TYR A 39 -3.52 -6.46 -4.07
CA TYR A 39 -3.81 -5.13 -3.50
C TYR A 39 -2.52 -4.33 -3.28
N VAL A 40 -1.46 -4.98 -2.78
CA VAL A 40 -0.14 -4.36 -2.60
C VAL A 40 0.46 -3.98 -3.95
N ASP A 41 0.39 -4.87 -4.93
CA ASP A 41 0.87 -4.61 -6.28
C ASP A 41 0.11 -3.47 -6.96
N LEU A 42 -1.22 -3.42 -6.78
CA LEU A 42 -2.03 -2.32 -7.27
C LEU A 42 -1.64 -1.01 -6.60
N LYS A 43 -1.53 -0.99 -5.28
CA LYS A 43 -1.13 0.19 -4.52
C LYS A 43 0.21 0.74 -5.01
N ASN A 44 1.22 -0.12 -5.14
CA ASN A 44 2.57 0.27 -5.56
C ASN A 44 2.57 0.85 -6.99
N ARG A 45 1.83 0.24 -7.93
CA ARG A 45 1.74 0.76 -9.31
C ARG A 45 1.06 2.13 -9.37
N VAL A 46 -0.07 2.27 -8.68
CA VAL A 46 -0.82 3.54 -8.63
C VAL A 46 0.06 4.63 -8.01
N GLN A 47 0.74 4.32 -6.91
CA GLN A 47 1.68 5.24 -6.25
C GLN A 47 2.81 5.69 -7.16
N GLN A 48 3.55 4.77 -7.78
CA GLN A 48 4.70 5.13 -8.63
C GLN A 48 4.30 6.07 -9.76
N ARG A 49 3.13 5.82 -10.35
CA ARG A 49 2.65 6.64 -11.45
C ARG A 49 2.08 7.98 -10.98
N LEU A 50 1.45 8.04 -9.80
CA LEU A 50 1.09 9.32 -9.15
C LEU A 50 2.33 10.16 -8.85
N ILE A 51 3.39 9.56 -8.30
CA ILE A 51 4.66 10.24 -7.99
C ILE A 51 5.34 10.75 -9.27
N ALA A 52 5.29 9.97 -10.36
CA ALA A 52 5.91 10.35 -11.62
C ALA A 52 5.16 11.49 -12.33
N GLU A 53 3.85 11.57 -12.17
CA GLU A 53 3.00 12.60 -12.78
C GLU A 53 2.84 13.85 -11.87
N LEU A 54 3.14 13.73 -10.57
CA LEU A 54 3.29 14.87 -9.67
C LEU A 54 4.47 15.74 -10.13
N ASP A 55 4.19 17.00 -10.49
CA ASP A 55 5.19 17.95 -10.93
C ASP A 55 6.30 18.12 -9.86
N PRO A 56 7.59 17.94 -10.18
CA PRO A 56 8.70 18.23 -9.28
C PRO A 56 8.69 19.66 -8.71
N GLY A 57 8.04 20.60 -9.41
CA GLY A 57 7.86 21.98 -8.96
C GLY A 57 6.60 22.24 -8.13
N MET A 58 5.77 21.22 -7.87
CA MET A 58 4.56 21.39 -7.07
C MET A 58 4.93 21.71 -5.62
N ASP A 59 4.38 22.81 -5.11
CA ASP A 59 4.58 23.20 -3.72
C ASP A 59 3.81 22.26 -2.78
N ILE A 60 4.54 21.24 -2.30
CA ILE A 60 4.05 20.21 -1.39
C ILE A 60 3.63 20.77 -0.02
N SER A 61 3.92 22.05 0.26
CA SER A 61 3.39 22.75 1.43
C SER A 61 1.87 22.91 1.39
N GLN A 62 1.31 23.01 0.18
CA GLN A 62 -0.13 23.13 -0.03
C GLN A 62 -0.80 21.76 -0.01
N THR A 63 -0.69 21.07 1.13
CA THR A 63 -1.19 19.70 1.34
C THR A 63 -2.63 19.47 0.86
N ALA A 64 -3.49 20.49 0.94
CA ALA A 64 -4.86 20.45 0.43
C ALA A 64 -4.94 20.42 -1.11
N GLU A 65 -4.14 21.25 -1.79
CA GLU A 65 -4.08 21.31 -3.25
C GLU A 65 -3.46 20.02 -3.80
N VAL A 66 -2.32 19.61 -3.23
CA VAL A 66 -1.67 18.34 -3.59
C VAL A 66 -2.60 17.16 -3.38
N ARG A 67 -3.37 17.13 -2.27
CA ARG A 67 -4.37 16.07 -2.03
C ARG A 67 -5.48 16.09 -3.08
N SER A 68 -5.93 17.26 -3.53
CA SER A 68 -6.91 17.39 -4.60
C SER A 68 -6.35 16.86 -5.92
N THR A 69 -5.13 17.24 -6.27
CA THR A 69 -4.43 16.75 -7.47
C THR A 69 -4.26 15.23 -7.44
N ILE A 70 -3.78 14.69 -6.32
CA ILE A 70 -3.67 13.22 -6.12
C ILE A 70 -5.04 12.56 -6.28
N GLN A 71 -6.11 13.18 -5.78
CA GLN A 71 -7.47 12.63 -5.93
C GLN A 71 -7.90 12.56 -7.39
N GLU A 72 -7.73 13.64 -8.15
CA GLU A 72 -8.10 13.69 -9.57
C GLU A 72 -7.33 12.63 -10.39
N MET A 73 -6.02 12.54 -10.18
CA MET A 73 -5.17 11.57 -10.85
C MET A 73 -5.53 10.13 -10.46
N PHE A 74 -5.76 9.88 -9.17
CA PHE A 74 -6.18 8.56 -8.68
C PHE A 74 -7.49 8.11 -9.31
N GLU A 75 -8.46 9.01 -9.47
CA GLU A 75 -9.73 8.70 -10.13
C GLU A 75 -9.56 8.42 -11.62
N ALA A 76 -8.73 9.21 -12.32
CA ALA A 76 -8.42 9.01 -13.73
C ALA A 76 -7.75 7.63 -13.97
N MET A 77 -6.81 7.24 -13.11
CA MET A 77 -6.13 5.95 -13.20
C MET A 77 -7.05 4.75 -12.99
N LEU A 78 -7.93 4.81 -11.99
CA LEU A 78 -8.89 3.74 -11.76
C LEU A 78 -9.81 3.55 -12.97
N ALA A 79 -10.17 4.65 -13.65
CA ALA A 79 -10.96 4.60 -14.87
C ALA A 79 -10.16 4.04 -16.06
N GLU A 80 -8.92 4.47 -16.25
CA GLU A 80 -8.04 4.01 -17.34
C GLU A 80 -7.74 2.50 -17.24
N GLU A 81 -7.39 2.02 -16.04
CA GLU A 81 -7.08 0.60 -15.82
C GLU A 81 -8.35 -0.27 -15.66
N SER A 82 -9.55 0.30 -15.79
CA SER A 82 -10.83 -0.40 -15.61
C SER A 82 -10.95 -1.13 -14.26
N ILE A 83 -10.37 -0.55 -13.21
CA ILE A 83 -10.33 -1.15 -11.87
C ILE A 83 -11.63 -0.84 -11.14
N VAL A 84 -12.36 -1.88 -10.76
CA VAL A 84 -13.60 -1.75 -9.99
C VAL A 84 -13.31 -2.02 -8.52
N LEU A 85 -13.38 -0.97 -7.69
CA LEU A 85 -13.28 -1.05 -6.24
C LEU A 85 -14.61 -0.65 -5.59
N THR A 86 -14.93 -1.25 -4.45
CA THR A 86 -16.01 -0.73 -3.61
C THR A 86 -15.66 0.66 -3.08
N ARG A 87 -16.66 1.45 -2.69
CA ARG A 87 -16.45 2.78 -2.10
C ARG A 87 -15.51 2.75 -0.89
N ASN A 88 -15.57 1.69 -0.08
CA ASN A 88 -14.71 1.52 1.07
C ASN A 88 -13.27 1.17 0.68
N GLU A 89 -13.07 0.30 -0.32
CA GLU A 89 -11.73 -0.04 -0.82
C GLU A 89 -11.08 1.16 -1.51
N LYS A 90 -11.81 1.89 -2.35
CA LYS A 90 -11.33 3.10 -3.00
C LYS A 90 -10.86 4.13 -1.97
N ARG A 91 -11.68 4.40 -0.94
CA ARG A 91 -11.32 5.32 0.15
C ARG A 91 -10.09 4.83 0.92
N ARG A 92 -10.03 3.56 1.30
CA ARG A 92 -8.88 3.00 2.03
C ARG A 92 -7.59 3.06 1.22
N LEU A 93 -7.67 2.72 -0.07
CA LEU A 93 -6.52 2.78 -0.98
C LEU A 93 -6.06 4.22 -1.18
N PHE A 94 -7.00 5.15 -1.38
CA PHE A 94 -6.68 6.58 -1.49
C PHE A 94 -5.99 7.11 -0.24
N GLU A 95 -6.54 6.91 0.96
CA GLU A 95 -5.88 7.38 2.19
C GLU A 95 -4.53 6.72 2.41
N ALA A 96 -4.36 5.44 2.05
CA ALA A 96 -3.07 4.76 2.16
C ALA A 96 -2.03 5.36 1.20
N ILE A 97 -2.42 5.70 -0.02
CA ILE A 97 -1.57 6.34 -1.01
C ILE A 97 -1.24 7.77 -0.59
N VAL A 98 -2.24 8.54 -0.15
CA VAL A 98 -2.03 9.92 0.33
C VAL A 98 -1.13 9.93 1.55
N ALA A 99 -1.33 9.02 2.50
CA ALA A 99 -0.45 8.90 3.66
C ALA A 99 0.99 8.55 3.25
N GLU A 100 1.20 7.83 2.16
CA GLU A 100 2.54 7.48 1.70
C GLU A 100 3.19 8.62 0.90
N ILE A 101 2.42 9.32 0.06
CA ILE A 101 2.88 10.48 -0.73
C ILE A 101 3.04 11.73 0.14
N LEU A 102 2.22 11.91 1.18
CA LEU A 102 2.23 13.08 2.08
C LEU A 102 2.81 12.79 3.48
N GLY A 103 3.08 11.53 3.82
CA GLY A 103 3.66 11.14 5.10
C GLY A 103 5.17 11.33 5.18
N PHE A 104 5.75 11.22 6.37
CA PHE A 104 7.16 11.54 6.60
C PHE A 104 8.14 10.43 6.15
N GLY A 105 7.62 9.44 5.41
CA GLY A 105 8.38 8.37 4.79
C GLY A 105 9.21 7.61 5.83
N PRO A 106 10.51 7.36 5.57
CA PRO A 106 11.36 6.59 6.48
C PRO A 106 11.51 7.17 7.89
N LEU A 107 11.13 8.43 8.12
CA LEU A 107 11.21 9.08 9.42
C LEU A 107 10.04 8.75 10.35
N GLU A 108 8.91 8.27 9.83
CA GLU A 108 7.71 7.99 10.63
C GLU A 108 7.95 7.00 11.77
N GLN A 109 8.87 6.05 11.56
CA GLN A 109 9.26 5.09 12.59
C GLN A 109 9.86 5.76 13.83
N PHE A 110 10.54 6.89 13.67
CA PHE A 110 11.16 7.61 14.78
C PHE A 110 10.23 8.64 15.39
N LEU A 111 9.37 9.27 14.59
CA LEU A 111 8.35 10.20 15.07
C LEU A 111 7.36 9.54 16.05
N ASN A 112 7.09 8.25 15.86
CA ASN A 112 6.19 7.48 16.72
C ASN A 112 6.92 6.72 17.85
N THR A 113 8.25 6.85 17.98
CA THR A 113 9.01 6.13 19.00
C THR A 113 9.17 6.96 20.28
N ASP A 114 8.65 6.44 21.39
CA ASP A 114 8.90 7.00 22.71
C ASP A 114 10.41 7.02 23.03
N GLY A 115 10.91 8.21 23.40
CA GLY A 115 12.31 8.42 23.78
C GLY A 115 13.23 8.93 22.67
N VAL A 116 12.74 9.11 21.44
CA VAL A 116 13.41 9.94 20.44
C VAL A 116 13.09 11.41 20.71
N THR A 117 14.11 12.22 20.98
CA THR A 117 13.96 13.65 21.28
C THR A 117 14.28 14.55 20.09
N GLU A 118 15.19 14.10 19.22
CA GLU A 118 15.62 14.85 18.04
C GLU A 118 15.95 13.89 16.88
N ILE A 119 15.70 14.34 15.65
CA ILE A 119 16.08 13.63 14.42
C ILE A 119 16.93 14.59 13.59
N MET A 120 18.16 14.20 13.29
CA MET A 120 19.09 14.96 12.44
C MET A 120 19.31 14.22 11.13
N VAL A 121 19.16 14.93 10.00
CA VAL A 121 19.36 14.39 8.66
C VAL A 121 20.41 15.22 7.93
N ASN A 122 21.58 14.62 7.69
CA ASN A 122 22.69 15.27 6.97
C ASN A 122 22.78 14.81 5.50
N GLY A 123 21.86 13.94 5.06
CA GLY A 123 21.81 13.38 3.72
C GLY A 123 21.01 12.07 3.68
N PRO A 124 20.72 11.52 2.48
CA PRO A 124 19.78 10.41 2.29
C PRO A 124 20.20 9.10 2.98
N LYS A 125 21.48 8.99 3.39
CA LYS A 125 22.05 7.82 4.09
C LYS A 125 22.68 8.16 5.44
N ASN A 126 22.55 9.42 5.87
CA ASN A 126 23.20 9.96 7.06
C ASN A 126 22.13 10.55 7.99
N VAL A 127 21.45 9.65 8.70
CA VAL A 127 20.39 9.98 9.66
C VAL A 127 20.83 9.61 11.07
N TYR A 128 20.56 10.51 12.01
CA TYR A 128 20.83 10.33 13.42
C TYR A 128 19.57 10.62 14.24
N VAL A 129 19.41 9.90 15.33
CA VAL A 129 18.35 10.17 16.31
C VAL A 129 18.97 10.36 17.68
N GLU A 130 18.48 11.32 18.43
CA GLU A 130 18.84 11.49 19.83
C GLU A 130 17.91 10.64 20.69
N ARG A 131 18.49 9.82 21.57
CA ARG A 131 17.75 9.06 22.59
C ARG A 131 18.42 9.26 23.94
N ASN A 132 17.66 9.76 24.91
CA ASN A 132 18.15 10.01 26.27
C ASN A 132 19.45 10.83 26.32
N GLY A 133 19.56 11.93 25.55
CA GLY A 133 20.76 12.76 25.55
C GLY A 133 21.91 12.24 24.68
N LYS A 134 21.72 11.13 23.94
CA LYS A 134 22.78 10.49 23.15
C LYS A 134 22.38 10.39 21.68
N LEU A 135 23.23 10.93 20.82
CA LEU A 135 23.08 10.82 19.37
C LEU A 135 23.45 9.40 18.91
N GLN A 136 22.58 8.79 18.11
CA GLN A 136 22.77 7.45 17.55
C GLN A 136 22.51 7.48 16.04
N ARG A 137 23.46 6.96 15.26
CA ARG A 137 23.24 6.77 13.83
C ARG A 137 22.23 5.66 13.60
N VAL A 138 21.27 5.90 12.72
CA VAL A 138 20.24 4.93 12.37
C VAL A 138 20.36 4.50 10.91
N SER A 139 19.98 3.27 10.65
CA SER A 139 19.94 2.71 9.30
C SER A 139 18.61 3.08 8.64
N VAL A 140 18.50 4.34 8.23
CA VAL A 140 17.42 4.83 7.37
C VAL A 140 17.97 5.25 6.03
N LEU A 141 17.25 4.86 4.98
CA LEU A 141 17.59 5.12 3.61
C LEU A 141 16.42 5.87 2.98
N PHE A 142 16.69 7.13 2.62
CA PHE A 142 15.88 7.80 1.63
C PHE A 142 16.23 7.23 0.25
N GLU A 143 15.29 7.27 -0.68
CA GLU A 143 15.48 6.72 -2.02
C GLU A 143 16.55 7.53 -2.79
N ASP A 144 16.44 8.86 -2.72
CA ASP A 144 17.35 9.83 -3.31
C ASP A 144 17.27 11.19 -2.57
N ASP A 145 18.04 12.17 -3.05
CA ASP A 145 18.07 13.52 -2.50
C ASP A 145 16.72 14.24 -2.71
N ASP A 146 16.05 14.01 -3.83
CA ASP A 146 14.74 14.61 -4.13
C ASP A 146 13.68 14.12 -3.12
N HIS A 147 13.67 12.83 -2.81
CA HIS A 147 12.79 12.26 -1.79
C HIS A 147 13.07 12.86 -0.40
N LEU A 148 14.34 13.09 -0.06
CA LEU A 148 14.70 13.78 1.17
C LEU A 148 14.17 15.23 1.19
N MET A 149 14.39 16.00 0.13
CA MET A 149 13.91 17.38 0.03
C MET A 149 12.39 17.46 0.13
N ARG A 150 11.66 16.55 -0.53
CA ARG A 150 10.20 16.45 -0.39
C ARG A 150 9.75 16.21 1.06
N ILE A 151 10.49 15.42 1.84
CA ILE A 151 10.20 15.21 3.27
C ILE A 151 10.47 16.49 4.07
N ILE A 152 11.60 17.15 3.81
CA ILE A 152 12.00 18.39 4.50
C ILE A 152 10.95 19.49 4.29
N ASP A 153 10.55 19.75 3.04
CA ASP A 153 9.55 20.78 2.71
C ASP A 153 8.22 20.55 3.45
N ARG A 154 7.80 19.29 3.58
CA ARG A 154 6.59 18.92 4.32
C ARG A 154 6.68 19.18 5.83
N ILE A 155 7.86 19.04 6.43
CA ILE A 155 8.07 19.32 7.86
C ILE A 155 8.02 20.84 8.11
N VAL A 156 8.59 21.64 7.22
CA VAL A 156 8.68 23.10 7.42
C VAL A 156 7.46 23.88 6.94
N ALA A 157 6.70 23.32 6.00
CA ALA A 157 5.50 23.91 5.43
C ALA A 157 4.45 24.38 6.46
N PRO A 158 4.00 23.54 7.43
CA PRO A 158 3.05 23.98 8.46
C PRO A 158 3.62 25.05 9.40
N LEU A 159 4.96 25.17 9.47
CA LEU A 159 5.66 26.14 10.30
C LEU A 159 5.81 27.50 9.60
N GLY A 160 5.34 27.62 8.35
CA GLY A 160 5.45 28.84 7.54
C GLY A 160 6.88 29.17 7.12
N ARG A 161 7.78 28.17 7.14
CA ARG A 161 9.18 28.33 6.77
C ARG A 161 9.39 27.72 5.39
N ARG A 162 10.07 28.47 4.50
CA ARG A 162 10.51 27.99 3.18
C ARG A 162 11.99 27.66 3.29
N ILE A 163 12.39 26.49 2.85
CA ILE A 163 13.80 26.14 2.69
C ILE A 163 14.13 26.37 1.23
N ASP A 164 14.93 27.38 0.95
CA ASP A 164 15.42 27.69 -0.38
C ASP A 164 16.92 27.37 -0.47
N GLU A 165 17.35 26.80 -1.60
CA GLU A 165 18.76 26.51 -1.91
C GLU A 165 19.64 27.79 -1.89
N GLY A 166 19.02 28.97 -1.89
CA GLY A 166 19.69 30.28 -1.82
C GLY A 166 19.84 30.88 -0.42
N SER A 167 19.19 30.32 0.61
CA SER A 167 19.26 30.86 1.98
C SER A 167 19.26 29.74 3.02
N PRO A 168 20.42 29.11 3.26
CA PRO A 168 20.52 28.00 4.19
C PRO A 168 20.56 28.58 5.61
N MET A 169 19.40 28.84 6.20
CA MET A 169 19.35 29.05 7.66
C MET A 169 17.97 28.68 8.24
N VAL A 170 17.97 27.58 8.98
CA VAL A 170 17.16 27.39 10.18
C VAL A 170 18.08 26.96 11.31
#